data_AF-A0AAW2WT01-F1
#
_entry.id   AF-A0AAW2WT01-F1
#
_cell.length_a   1.000
_cell.length_b   1.000
_cell.length_c   1.000
_cell.angle_alpha   90.00
_cell.angle_beta   90.00
_cell.angle_gamma   90.00
#
_symmetry.space_group_name_H-M   'P 1'
#
loop_
_entity.id
_entity.type
_entity.pdbx_description
1 polymer ?
#
loop_
_entity_poly.entity_id
_entity_poly.type
_entity_poly.pdbx_seq_one_letter_code
_entity_poly.pdbx_strand_id
1 'polypeptide(L)'
;MLSCVHDNLIREYEKYPTAKELWEVLKIAYSSTSATRLRALTLRFNQYVLNLKHSMIQHLDVMKDMIRELQNVGCELSDEQVLAVLRSLPEHTWGHVKLVIMHSEQIKTSDSVASHLKHEADRRDSERAQHAAFVAHAGQRC
;
A
#
# COMPACT_ATOMS: atom_id res chain seq x y z
N MET A 1 -13.22 7.77 35.58
CA MET A 1 -14.46 7.37 34.87
C MET A 1 -14.07 6.72 33.52
N LEU A 2 -13.31 5.62 33.57
CA LEU A 2 -12.75 4.93 32.38
C LEU A 2 -12.89 3.38 32.45
N SER A 3 -13.41 2.81 33.55
CA SER A 3 -13.54 1.35 33.70
C SER A 3 -14.81 0.76 33.08
N CYS A 4 -15.83 1.57 32.83
CA CYS A 4 -17.16 1.10 32.45
C CYS A 4 -17.30 0.67 30.98
N VAL A 5 -16.37 1.03 30.10
CA VAL A 5 -16.41 0.61 28.69
C VAL A 5 -15.82 -0.78 28.49
N HIS A 6 -14.89 -1.19 29.35
CA HIS A 6 -14.22 -2.50 29.24
C HIS A 6 -15.10 -3.66 29.73
N ASP A 7 -15.83 -3.46 30.83
CA ASP A 7 -16.62 -4.52 31.46
C ASP A 7 -17.90 -4.88 30.68
N ASN A 8 -18.44 -3.95 29.89
CA ASN A 8 -19.67 -4.18 29.13
C ASN A 8 -19.46 -5.16 27.98
N LEU A 9 -18.29 -5.16 27.34
CA LEU A 9 -17.97 -6.11 26.27
C LEU A 9 -17.81 -7.52 26.83
N ILE A 10 -17.08 -7.71 27.93
CA ILE A 10 -16.89 -9.02 28.56
C ILE A 10 -18.24 -9.65 28.92
N ARG A 11 -19.14 -8.84 29.51
CA ARG A 11 -20.49 -9.26 29.90
C ARG A 11 -21.40 -9.62 28.72
N GLU A 12 -21.20 -8.99 27.56
CA GLU A 12 -22.00 -9.26 26.34
C GLU A 12 -21.70 -10.65 25.73
N TYR A 13 -20.48 -11.16 25.99
CA TYR A 13 -19.97 -12.41 25.45
C TYR A 13 -19.86 -13.55 26.48
N GLU A 14 -20.15 -13.30 27.76
CA GLU A 14 -20.22 -14.32 28.84
C GLU A 14 -21.28 -15.42 28.58
N LYS A 15 -22.23 -15.16 27.68
CA LYS A 15 -23.31 -16.08 27.31
C LYS A 15 -22.87 -17.29 26.48
N TYR A 16 -21.61 -17.33 26.04
CA TYR A 16 -21.08 -18.43 25.24
C TYR A 16 -20.36 -19.45 26.13
N PRO A 17 -20.93 -20.65 26.33
CA PRO A 17 -20.46 -21.60 27.33
C PRO A 17 -19.14 -22.27 26.97
N THR A 18 -18.72 -22.23 25.70
CA THR A 18 -17.44 -22.77 25.27
C THR A 18 -16.57 -21.70 24.63
N ALA A 19 -15.25 -21.79 24.86
CA ALA A 19 -14.27 -20.94 24.21
C ALA A 19 -14.37 -21.00 22.66
N LYS A 20 -14.80 -22.14 22.12
CA LYS A 20 -15.03 -22.32 20.68
C LYS A 20 -16.22 -21.51 20.18
N GLU A 21 -17.36 -21.54 20.86
CA GLU A 21 -18.53 -20.74 20.47
C GLU A 21 -18.27 -19.24 20.63
N LEU A 22 -17.60 -18.86 21.71
CA LEU A 22 -17.14 -17.48 21.90
C LEU A 22 -16.24 -17.04 20.73
N TRP A 23 -15.27 -17.87 20.36
CA TRP A 23 -14.37 -17.60 19.26
C TRP A 23 -15.09 -17.50 17.91
N GLU A 24 -16.05 -18.37 17.62
CA GLU A 24 -16.83 -18.30 16.37
C GLU A 24 -17.74 -17.07 16.31
N VAL A 25 -18.34 -16.66 17.43
CA VAL A 25 -19.15 -15.43 17.48
C VAL A 25 -18.27 -14.20 17.32
N LEU A 26 -17.14 -14.14 18.00
CA LEU A 26 -16.17 -13.06 17.81
C LEU A 26 -15.69 -13.03 16.36
N LYS A 27 -15.50 -14.21 15.75
CA LYS A 27 -15.14 -14.30 14.33
C LYS A 27 -16.26 -13.77 13.43
N ILE A 28 -17.52 -14.02 13.73
CA ILE A 28 -18.64 -13.46 12.95
C ILE A 28 -18.76 -11.94 13.15
N ALA A 29 -18.68 -11.48 14.40
CA ALA A 29 -18.84 -10.08 14.78
C ALA A 29 -17.69 -9.18 14.31
N TYR A 30 -16.46 -9.72 14.26
CA TYR A 30 -15.25 -8.94 13.99
C TYR A 30 -14.46 -9.40 12.75
N SER A 31 -14.65 -10.63 12.26
CA SER A 31 -13.97 -11.11 11.04
C SER A 31 -14.77 -10.89 9.78
N SER A 32 -16.04 -10.48 9.89
CA SER A 32 -16.73 -9.89 8.75
C SER A 32 -16.11 -8.51 8.49
N THR A 33 -15.09 -8.47 7.63
CA THR A 33 -14.82 -7.25 6.88
C THR A 33 -16.12 -6.97 6.14
N SER A 34 -16.95 -6.06 6.70
CA SER A 34 -18.27 -5.80 6.16
C SER A 34 -18.14 -5.52 4.67
N ALA A 35 -19.10 -5.92 3.85
CA ALA A 35 -19.06 -5.65 2.42
C ALA A 35 -18.75 -4.17 2.13
N THR A 36 -19.18 -3.28 3.03
CA THR A 36 -18.83 -1.85 3.06
C THR A 36 -17.33 -1.58 3.26
N ARG A 37 -16.66 -2.21 4.25
CA ARG A 37 -15.21 -2.07 4.46
C ARG A 37 -14.42 -2.62 3.28
N LEU A 38 -14.83 -3.76 2.71
CA LEU A 38 -14.19 -4.32 1.52
C LEU A 38 -14.30 -3.34 0.34
N ARG A 39 -15.51 -2.82 0.07
CA ARG A 39 -15.73 -1.80 -0.99
C ARG A 39 -14.88 -0.55 -0.76
N ALA A 40 -14.80 -0.06 0.48
CA ALA A 40 -13.99 1.10 0.82
C ALA A 40 -12.49 0.84 0.60
N LEU A 41 -11.99 -0.34 0.99
CA LEU A 41 -10.60 -0.73 0.78
C LEU A 41 -10.27 -0.88 -0.71
N THR A 42 -11.14 -1.54 -1.48
CA THR A 42 -11.01 -1.67 -2.94
C THR A 42 -11.02 -0.30 -3.61
N LEU A 43 -11.89 0.61 -3.20
CA LEU A 43 -11.94 1.98 -3.74
C LEU A 43 -10.64 2.73 -3.45
N ARG A 44 -10.20 2.72 -2.18
CA ARG A 44 -8.95 3.36 -1.77
C ARG A 44 -7.75 2.81 -2.52
N PHE A 45 -7.64 1.48 -2.64
CA PHE A 45 -6.56 0.81 -3.38
C PHE A 45 -6.54 1.25 -4.84
N ASN A 46 -7.69 1.27 -5.52
CA ASN A 46 -7.79 1.63 -6.92
C ASN A 46 -7.48 3.11 -7.20
N GLN A 47 -7.77 4.00 -6.25
CA GLN A 47 -7.60 5.45 -6.35
C GLN A 47 -6.27 5.94 -5.76
N TYR A 48 -5.49 5.07 -5.13
CA TYR A 48 -4.25 5.48 -4.49
C TYR A 48 -3.20 5.86 -5.54
N VAL A 49 -2.66 7.07 -5.41
CA VAL A 49 -1.64 7.63 -6.31
C VAL A 49 -0.45 8.10 -5.50
N LEU A 50 0.76 7.94 -6.05
CA LEU A 50 2.00 8.39 -5.44
C LEU A 50 1.90 9.88 -5.07
N ASN A 51 2.00 10.14 -3.77
CA ASN A 51 2.07 11.49 -3.24
C ASN A 51 3.50 12.02 -3.39
N LEU A 52 3.67 13.20 -3.98
CA LEU A 52 4.97 13.86 -4.17
C LEU A 52 5.71 14.13 -2.84
N LYS A 53 5.03 14.09 -1.71
CA LYS A 53 5.62 14.23 -0.37
C LYS A 53 6.15 12.92 0.22
N HIS A 54 5.78 11.78 -0.34
CA HIS A 54 6.22 10.47 0.12
C HIS A 54 7.35 9.94 -0.77
N SER A 55 8.28 9.22 -0.16
CA SER A 55 9.27 8.45 -0.92
C SER A 55 8.59 7.28 -1.64
N MET A 56 9.24 6.76 -2.68
CA MET A 56 8.78 5.57 -3.38
C MET A 56 8.65 4.37 -2.42
N ILE A 57 9.54 4.26 -1.42
CA ILE A 57 9.49 3.18 -0.42
C ILE A 57 8.21 3.30 0.42
N GLN A 58 7.93 4.49 0.97
CA GLN A 58 6.72 4.73 1.76
C GLN A 58 5.45 4.46 0.95
N HIS A 59 5.45 4.84 -0.33
CA HIS A 59 4.33 4.57 -1.23
C HIS A 59 4.09 3.07 -1.43
N LEU A 60 5.16 2.31 -1.70
CA LEU A 60 5.09 0.88 -1.90
C LEU A 60 4.68 0.14 -0.62
N ASP A 61 5.11 0.59 0.56
CA ASP A 61 4.71 0.01 1.85
C ASP A 61 3.20 0.14 2.06
N VAL A 62 2.64 1.33 1.83
CA VAL A 62 1.19 1.56 1.92
C VAL A 62 0.41 0.67 0.95
N MET A 63 0.89 0.49 -0.29
CA MET A 63 0.25 -0.42 -1.24
C MET A 63 0.38 -1.88 -0.82
N LYS A 64 1.54 -2.31 -0.31
CA LYS A 64 1.74 -3.68 0.19
C LYS A 64 0.80 -3.99 1.36
N ASP A 65 0.56 -3.02 2.24
CA ASP A 65 -0.39 -3.19 3.34
C ASP A 65 -1.83 -3.30 2.85
N MET A 66 -2.26 -2.45 1.90
CA MET A 66 -3.58 -2.58 1.28
C MET A 66 -3.77 -3.91 0.56
N ILE A 67 -2.73 -4.41 -0.12
CA ILE A 67 -2.73 -5.71 -0.78
C ILE A 67 -2.90 -6.85 0.25
N ARG A 68 -2.16 -6.82 1.36
CA ARG A 68 -2.28 -7.80 2.45
C ARG A 68 -3.69 -7.78 3.05
N GLU A 69 -4.25 -6.59 3.28
CA GLU A 69 -5.62 -6.45 3.76
C GLU A 69 -6.65 -7.05 2.77
N LEU A 70 -6.47 -6.88 1.46
CA LEU A 70 -7.33 -7.48 0.43
C LEU A 70 -7.15 -9.01 0.34
N GLN A 71 -5.92 -9.51 0.47
CA GLN A 71 -5.61 -10.95 0.45
C GLN A 71 -6.24 -11.69 1.64
N ASN A 72 -6.24 -11.07 2.83
CA ASN A 72 -6.88 -11.63 4.02
C ASN A 72 -8.40 -11.85 3.85
N VAL A 73 -9.02 -11.25 2.84
CA VAL A 73 -10.46 -11.39 2.51
C VAL A 73 -10.68 -12.36 1.32
N GLY A 74 -9.62 -13.03 0.84
CA GLY A 74 -9.70 -14.04 -0.22
C GLY A 74 -9.53 -13.51 -1.64
N CYS A 75 -8.89 -12.36 -1.83
CA CYS A 75 -8.63 -11.78 -3.16
C CYS A 75 -7.26 -12.24 -3.70
N GLU A 76 -7.23 -13.11 -4.72
CA GLU A 76 -6.01 -13.49 -5.44
C GLU A 76 -5.66 -12.40 -6.47
N LEU A 77 -4.55 -11.68 -6.29
CA LEU A 77 -4.25 -10.50 -7.12
C LEU A 77 -2.82 -10.48 -7.71
N SER A 78 -2.23 -11.58 -8.19
CA SER A 78 -0.84 -11.55 -8.71
C SER A 78 -0.61 -10.48 -9.81
N ASP A 79 -1.38 -10.53 -10.90
CA ASP A 79 -1.17 -9.66 -12.06
C ASP A 79 -1.85 -8.29 -11.87
N GLU A 80 -3.01 -8.29 -11.20
CA GLU A 80 -3.71 -7.06 -10.86
C GLU A 80 -2.93 -6.20 -9.85
N GLN A 81 -2.13 -6.82 -8.96
CA GLN A 81 -1.21 -6.08 -8.08
C GLN A 81 -0.17 -5.31 -8.89
N VAL A 82 0.41 -5.93 -9.92
CA VAL A 82 1.39 -5.28 -10.79
C VAL A 82 0.74 -4.09 -11.51
N LEU A 83 -0.44 -4.29 -12.10
CA LEU A 83 -1.16 -3.22 -12.79
C LEU A 83 -1.60 -2.10 -11.85
N ALA A 84 -2.05 -2.43 -10.64
CA ALA A 84 -2.41 -1.45 -9.62
C ALA A 84 -1.20 -0.61 -9.18
N VAL A 85 -0.04 -1.25 -8.99
CA VAL A 85 1.21 -0.55 -8.67
C VAL A 85 1.56 0.44 -9.78
N LEU A 86 1.50 0.02 -11.04
CA LEU A 86 1.79 0.91 -12.17
C LEU A 86 0.75 2.05 -12.28
N ARG A 87 -0.54 1.75 -12.13
CA ARG A 87 -1.63 2.75 -12.16
C ARG A 87 -1.46 3.81 -11.08
N SER A 88 -0.93 3.45 -9.91
CA SER A 88 -0.69 4.39 -8.82
C SER A 88 0.38 5.44 -9.14
N LEU A 89 1.17 5.24 -10.20
CA LEU A 89 2.26 6.15 -10.56
C LEU A 89 1.77 7.30 -11.46
N PRO A 90 2.12 8.57 -11.13
CA PRO A 90 1.75 9.74 -11.92
C PRO A 90 2.33 9.69 -13.34
N GLU A 91 1.46 9.84 -14.34
CA GLU A 91 1.82 9.67 -15.75
C GLU A 91 2.92 10.66 -16.20
N HIS A 92 2.81 11.92 -15.80
CA HIS A 92 3.73 12.98 -16.21
C HIS A 92 5.18 12.76 -15.75
N THR A 93 5.41 12.01 -14.65
CA THR A 93 6.77 11.79 -14.10
C THR A 93 7.25 10.35 -14.33
N TRP A 94 6.33 9.38 -14.38
CA TRP A 94 6.66 7.94 -14.39
C TRP A 94 6.20 7.20 -15.65
N GLY A 95 5.60 7.88 -16.64
CA GLY A 95 5.07 7.24 -17.85
C GLY A 95 6.08 6.36 -18.60
N HIS A 96 7.33 6.81 -18.74
CA HIS A 96 8.36 5.99 -19.39
C HIS A 96 8.70 4.71 -18.61
N VAL A 97 8.72 4.77 -17.28
CA VAL A 97 9.00 3.60 -16.43
C VAL A 97 7.86 2.60 -16.53
N LYS A 98 6.61 3.08 -16.58
CA LYS A 98 5.43 2.24 -16.80
C LYS A 98 5.54 1.48 -18.13
N LEU A 99 5.91 2.17 -19.21
CA LEU A 99 6.13 1.52 -20.51
C LEU A 99 7.24 0.47 -20.48
N VAL A 100 8.39 0.79 -19.86
CA VAL A 100 9.51 -0.17 -19.74
C VAL A 100 9.08 -1.44 -19.00
N ILE A 101 8.36 -1.29 -17.89
CA ILE A 101 7.88 -2.44 -17.11
C ILE A 101 6.84 -3.24 -17.91
N MET A 102 5.88 -2.58 -18.56
CA MET A 102 4.82 -3.25 -19.34
C MET A 102 5.36 -4.06 -20.52
N HIS A 103 6.45 -3.61 -21.15
CA HIS A 103 7.06 -4.29 -22.29
C HIS A 103 8.20 -5.25 -21.89
N SER A 104 8.55 -5.31 -20.60
CA SER A 104 9.65 -6.16 -20.14
C SER A 104 9.18 -7.60 -19.89
N GLU A 105 9.86 -8.56 -20.51
CA GLU A 105 9.63 -9.98 -20.23
C GLU A 105 10.20 -10.43 -18.88
N GLN A 106 11.06 -9.62 -18.26
CA GLN A 106 11.82 -9.95 -17.05
C GLN A 106 11.16 -9.37 -15.78
N ILE A 107 10.37 -8.30 -15.90
CA ILE A 107 9.75 -7.60 -14.77
C ILE A 107 8.27 -7.98 -14.70
N LYS A 108 7.99 -9.20 -14.20
CA LYS A 108 6.63 -9.77 -14.18
C LYS A 108 5.99 -9.86 -12.79
N THR A 109 6.77 -9.76 -11.71
CA THR A 109 6.25 -9.94 -10.35
C THR A 109 6.14 -8.61 -9.63
N SER A 110 5.22 -8.52 -8.68
CA SER A 110 5.04 -7.30 -7.87
C SER A 110 6.33 -6.91 -7.13
N ASP A 111 7.12 -7.88 -6.69
CA ASP A 111 8.42 -7.63 -6.04
C ASP A 111 9.50 -7.17 -7.02
N SER A 112 9.56 -7.70 -8.26
CA SER A 112 10.52 -7.22 -9.25
C SER A 112 10.18 -5.80 -9.72
N VAL A 113 8.89 -5.50 -9.88
CA VAL A 113 8.38 -4.14 -10.13
C VAL A 113 8.76 -3.21 -8.98
N ALA A 114 8.48 -3.58 -7.73
CA ALA A 114 8.81 -2.77 -6.56
C ALA A 114 10.31 -2.51 -6.45
N SER A 115 11.15 -3.51 -6.71
CA SER A 115 12.61 -3.36 -6.74
C SER A 115 13.04 -2.39 -7.83
N HIS A 116 12.53 -2.54 -9.06
CA HIS A 116 12.87 -1.66 -10.17
C HIS A 116 12.48 -0.19 -9.88
N LEU A 117 11.28 0.03 -9.32
CA LEU A 117 10.80 1.37 -8.96
C LEU A 117 11.67 2.03 -7.88
N LYS A 118 12.18 1.27 -6.91
CA LYS A 118 13.10 1.79 -5.90
C LYS A 118 14.41 2.27 -6.53
N HIS A 119 15.06 1.43 -7.34
CA HIS A 119 16.31 1.80 -8.01
C HIS A 119 16.14 3.03 -8.92
N GLU A 120 15.02 3.10 -9.64
CA GLU A 120 14.72 4.21 -10.53
C GLU A 120 14.42 5.51 -9.74
N ALA A 121 13.79 5.41 -8.57
CA ALA A 121 13.63 6.55 -7.67
C ALA A 121 14.99 7.05 -7.13
N ASP A 122 15.83 6.13 -6.65
CA ASP A 122 17.15 6.46 -6.09
C ASP A 122 18.06 7.11 -7.14
N ARG A 123 18.02 6.63 -8.39
CA ARG A 123 18.72 7.22 -9.53
C ARG A 123 18.31 8.68 -9.74
N ARG A 124 17.01 8.95 -9.79
CA ARG A 124 16.46 10.30 -9.99
C ARG A 124 16.78 11.25 -8.83
N ASP A 125 16.76 10.75 -7.61
CA ASP A 125 17.07 11.56 -6.43
C ASP A 125 18.57 11.90 -6.40
N SER A 126 19.43 10.96 -6.81
CA SER A 126 20.86 11.20 -7.00
C SER A 126 21.14 12.25 -8.08
N GLU A 127 20.46 12.15 -9.24
CA GLU A 127 20.58 13.14 -10.32
C GLU A 127 20.11 14.54 -9.89
N ARG A 128 19.00 14.63 -9.15
CA ARG A 128 18.51 15.89 -8.60
C ARG A 128 19.50 16.49 -7.59
N ALA A 129 20.09 15.68 -6.72
CA ALA A 129 21.10 16.13 -5.77
C ALA A 129 22.36 16.65 -6.48
N GLN A 130 22.84 15.95 -7.51
CA GLN A 130 23.99 16.39 -8.32
C GLN A 130 23.71 17.70 -9.04
N HIS A 131 22.54 17.84 -9.66
CA HIS A 131 22.16 19.07 -10.35
C HIS A 131 22.04 20.25 -9.38
N ALA A 132 21.44 20.04 -8.20
CA ALA A 132 21.35 21.06 -7.16
C ALA A 132 22.73 21.52 -6.67
N ALA A 133 23.67 20.59 -6.47
CA ALA A 133 25.04 20.90 -6.08
C ALA A 133 25.77 21.73 -7.16
N PHE A 134 25.63 21.37 -8.44
CA PHE A 134 26.22 22.11 -9.55
C PHE A 134 25.72 23.55 -9.62
N VAL A 135 24.40 23.77 -9.50
CA VAL A 135 23.80 25.12 -9.50
C VAL A 135 24.28 25.95 -8.31
N ALA A 136 24.36 25.36 -7.11
CA ALA A 136 24.87 26.06 -5.93
C ALA A 136 26.32 26.52 -6.10
N HIS A 137 27.18 25.68 -6.67
CA HIS A 137 28.58 26.03 -6.94
C HIS A 137 28.74 27.08 -8.06
N ALA A 138 27.86 27.08 -9.06
CA ALA A 138 27.85 28.12 -10.09
C ALA A 138 27.40 29.49 -9.53
N GLY A 139 26.41 29.51 -8.64
CA GLY A 139 25.90 30.74 -8.01
C GLY A 139 26.87 31.38 -7.00
N GLN A 140 27.81 30.62 -6.43
CA GLN A 140 28.85 31.14 -5.53
C GLN A 140 30.05 31.76 -6.26
N ARG A 141 30.14 31.60 -7.59
CA ARG A 141 31.23 32.12 -8.44
C ARG A 141 30.85 33.40 -9.19
N CYS A 142 29.64 33.93 -8.97
CA CYS A 142 29.17 35.23 -9.44
C CYS A 142 29.11 36.21 -8.27
#